data_AF-A0A8T6BY53-F1
#
_entry.id   AF-A0A8T6BY53-F1
#
_cell.length_a   1.000
_cell.length_b   1.000
_cell.length_c   1.000
_cell.angle_alpha   90.00
_cell.angle_beta   90.00
_cell.angle_gamma   90.00
#
_symmetry.space_group_name_H-M   'P 1'
#
loop_
_entity.id
_entity.type
_entity.pdbx_description
1 polymer ?
#
loop_
_entity_poly.entity_id
_entity_poly.type
_entity_poly.pdbx_seq_one_letter_code
_entity_poly.pdbx_strand_id
1 'polypeptide(L)'
;MSQGQGVSSGNVDVDGVDADDNGEQQRSVAPPRRVFPEPITEQAEEHEEQVYGAAAELVVEWHEAWAARKRAPHTLDWLRAERQRMELELRLIGVFGLTPSPADAPWGERRRERELDWRRRALRRLRWQLPLTSVLHWMLQGLTLGRWGQASQ
;
A
#
# COMPACT_ATOMS: atom_id res chain seq x y z
N MET A 1 -22.49 67.02 -26.61
CA MET A 1 -23.39 68.03 -26.01
C MET A 1 -24.31 67.30 -25.04
N SER A 2 -24.22 67.63 -23.75
CA SER A 2 -25.02 67.08 -22.66
C SER A 2 -26.46 67.61 -22.67
N GLN A 3 -27.42 66.74 -22.33
CA GLN A 3 -28.55 66.92 -21.39
C GLN A 3 -28.94 65.49 -20.96
N GLY A 4 -29.11 65.05 -19.71
CA GLY A 4 -29.37 65.73 -18.44
C GLY A 4 -30.80 65.42 -17.98
N GLN A 5 -30.99 64.42 -17.11
CA GLN A 5 -32.01 64.40 -16.05
C GLN A 5 -31.93 63.11 -15.22
N GLY A 6 -31.71 63.27 -13.91
CA GLY A 6 -31.89 62.21 -12.93
C GLY A 6 -33.27 62.29 -12.29
N VAL A 7 -33.73 61.18 -11.73
CA VAL A 7 -34.60 61.14 -10.55
C VAL A 7 -34.20 59.92 -9.73
N SER A 8 -34.01 60.18 -8.44
CA SER A 8 -33.73 59.23 -7.37
C SER A 8 -35.04 58.87 -6.67
N SER A 9 -35.27 57.59 -6.39
CA SER A 9 -36.23 57.02 -5.39
C SER A 9 -36.16 55.51 -5.59
N GLY A 10 -36.03 54.62 -4.61
CA GLY A 10 -36.03 54.66 -3.16
C GLY A 10 -35.92 53.20 -2.69
N ASN A 11 -35.37 52.97 -1.49
CA ASN A 11 -35.16 51.65 -0.89
C ASN A 11 -36.43 50.78 -0.86
N VAL A 12 -36.25 49.48 -1.08
CA VAL A 12 -37.02 48.42 -0.40
C VAL A 12 -36.03 47.37 0.07
N ASP A 13 -35.76 47.38 1.37
CA ASP A 13 -35.24 46.24 2.11
C ASP A 13 -36.22 45.07 1.98
N VAL A 14 -35.73 43.91 1.53
CA VAL A 14 -36.44 42.65 1.70
C VAL A 14 -35.56 41.74 2.55
N ASP A 15 -36.03 41.61 3.77
CA ASP A 15 -35.65 40.68 4.82
C ASP A 15 -35.53 39.22 4.34
N GLY A 16 -34.60 38.52 4.98
CA GLY A 16 -34.66 37.09 5.34
C GLY A 16 -35.27 36.11 4.34
N VAL A 17 -34.41 35.40 3.61
CA VAL A 17 -34.68 34.01 3.25
C VAL A 17 -33.62 33.16 3.91
N ASP A 18 -34.05 32.41 4.92
CA ASP A 18 -33.33 31.32 5.56
C ASP A 18 -32.85 30.33 4.48
N ALA A 19 -31.54 30.34 4.22
CA ALA A 19 -30.88 29.29 3.47
C ALA A 19 -30.52 28.17 4.45
N ASP A 20 -31.56 27.50 4.96
CA ASP A 20 -31.40 26.23 5.65
C ASP A 20 -31.54 25.08 4.64
N ASP A 21 -30.73 24.06 4.86
CA ASP A 21 -30.86 22.72 4.29
C ASP A 21 -30.58 22.54 2.79
N ASN A 22 -29.34 22.77 2.38
CA ASN A 22 -28.70 21.84 1.45
C ASN A 22 -27.68 21.03 2.26
N GLY A 23 -28.20 20.12 3.08
CA GLY A 23 -27.43 18.95 3.50
C GLY A 23 -26.81 18.35 2.26
N GLU A 24 -25.50 18.58 2.10
CA GLU A 24 -24.67 17.95 1.09
C GLU A 24 -24.90 16.46 1.25
N GLN A 25 -25.81 15.94 0.42
CA GLN A 25 -25.93 14.54 0.13
C GLN A 25 -24.53 14.15 -0.35
N GLN A 26 -23.74 13.66 0.60
CA GLN A 26 -22.68 12.70 0.39
C GLN A 26 -23.34 11.54 -0.32
N ARG A 27 -23.58 11.71 -1.63
CA ARG A 27 -23.71 10.62 -2.56
C ARG A 27 -22.40 9.91 -2.37
N SER A 28 -22.44 8.82 -1.62
CA SER A 28 -21.43 7.78 -1.62
C SER A 28 -21.32 7.33 -3.07
N VAL A 29 -20.54 8.08 -3.86
CA VAL A 29 -20.10 7.69 -5.17
C VAL A 29 -19.23 6.49 -4.87
N ALA A 30 -19.82 5.30 -5.01
CA ALA A 30 -19.06 4.06 -4.92
C ALA A 30 -17.82 4.25 -5.79
N PRO A 31 -16.59 4.17 -5.23
CA PRO A 31 -15.40 4.39 -6.01
C PRO A 31 -15.45 3.53 -7.28
N PRO A 32 -15.11 4.13 -8.45
CA PRO A 32 -15.19 3.41 -9.71
C PRO A 32 -14.34 2.13 -9.61
N ARG A 33 -14.98 0.97 -9.87
CA ARG A 33 -14.26 -0.30 -9.98
C ARG A 33 -13.20 -0.17 -11.07
N ARG A 34 -11.92 -0.17 -10.67
CA ARG A 34 -10.81 0.11 -11.57
C ARG A 34 -10.53 -1.10 -12.46
N VAL A 35 -10.43 -0.88 -13.77
CA VAL A 35 -10.02 -1.91 -14.74
C VAL A 35 -8.52 -1.72 -14.95
N PHE A 36 -7.72 -2.41 -14.13
CA PHE A 36 -6.31 -2.13 -13.84
C PHE A 36 -5.36 -1.95 -15.03
N PRO A 37 -4.49 -0.93 -14.93
CA PRO A 37 -3.07 -1.23 -14.78
C PRO A 37 -2.36 -0.40 -13.68
N GLU A 38 -3.06 0.12 -12.68
CA GLU A 38 -2.46 1.04 -11.69
C GLU A 38 -1.48 0.38 -10.70
N PRO A 39 -0.49 1.14 -10.18
CA PRO A 39 0.43 0.65 -9.17
C PRO A 39 -0.26 0.49 -7.80
N ILE A 40 0.04 -0.61 -7.11
CA ILE A 40 -0.34 -0.81 -5.71
C ILE A 40 0.57 0.07 -4.87
N THR A 41 0.01 0.96 -4.06
CA THR A 41 0.77 1.83 -3.16
C THR A 41 1.09 1.10 -1.85
N GLU A 42 2.04 1.60 -1.06
CA GLU A 42 2.38 0.94 0.23
C GLU A 42 1.32 1.11 1.32
N GLN A 43 0.41 2.08 1.17
CA GLN A 43 -0.64 2.40 2.13
C GLN A 43 -1.94 1.73 1.68
N ALA A 44 -2.63 1.10 2.61
CA ALA A 44 -3.95 0.54 2.33
C ALA A 44 -4.91 1.67 1.94
N GLU A 45 -5.70 1.45 0.89
CA GLU A 45 -6.75 2.39 0.46
C GLU A 45 -8.07 2.04 1.16
N GLU A 46 -8.87 3.05 1.51
CA GLU A 46 -10.24 2.78 1.94
C GLU A 46 -11.00 2.12 0.77
N HIS A 47 -11.60 0.96 1.04
CA HIS A 47 -12.33 0.13 0.06
C HIS A 47 -11.45 -0.61 -0.98
N GLU A 48 -10.39 -1.30 -0.55
CA GLU A 48 -9.55 -2.16 -1.43
C GLU A 48 -10.34 -3.16 -2.28
N GLU A 49 -11.46 -3.70 -1.80
CA GLU A 49 -12.34 -4.59 -2.58
C GLU A 49 -12.95 -3.90 -3.80
N GLN A 50 -13.26 -2.61 -3.69
CA GLN A 50 -13.82 -1.82 -4.79
C GLN A 50 -12.71 -1.40 -5.78
N VAL A 51 -11.50 -1.18 -5.27
CA VAL A 51 -10.33 -0.88 -6.10
C VAL A 51 -9.87 -2.13 -6.81
N TYR A 52 -9.36 -3.13 -6.07
CA TYR A 52 -8.62 -4.32 -6.52
C TYR A 52 -9.47 -5.52 -6.89
N GLY A 53 -10.77 -5.51 -6.59
CA GLY A 53 -11.69 -6.59 -6.97
C GLY A 53 -11.19 -7.96 -6.52
N ALA A 54 -11.00 -8.88 -7.47
CA ALA A 54 -10.54 -10.24 -7.17
C ALA A 54 -9.12 -10.33 -6.59
N ALA A 55 -8.31 -9.27 -6.67
CA ALA A 55 -6.98 -9.22 -6.08
C ALA A 55 -6.97 -8.63 -4.66
N ALA A 56 -8.10 -8.14 -4.15
CA ALA A 56 -8.16 -7.39 -2.90
C ALA A 56 -7.60 -8.16 -1.70
N GLU A 57 -8.00 -9.42 -1.50
CA GLU A 57 -7.47 -10.26 -0.42
C GLU A 57 -5.93 -10.38 -0.48
N LEU A 58 -5.39 -10.53 -1.70
CA LEU A 58 -3.95 -10.64 -1.93
C LEU A 58 -3.22 -9.31 -1.70
N VAL A 59 -3.88 -8.18 -1.94
CA VAL A 59 -3.35 -6.83 -1.66
C VAL A 59 -3.32 -6.57 -0.15
N VAL A 60 -4.36 -6.96 0.59
CA VAL A 60 -4.36 -6.90 2.06
C VAL A 60 -3.19 -7.71 2.63
N GLU A 61 -3.04 -8.97 2.21
CA GLU A 61 -1.91 -9.81 2.64
C GLU A 61 -0.56 -9.18 2.31
N TRP A 62 -0.47 -8.47 1.17
CA TRP A 62 0.75 -7.78 0.77
C TRP A 62 1.06 -6.58 1.67
N HIS A 63 0.05 -5.78 2.05
CA HIS A 63 0.21 -4.69 3.01
C HIS A 63 0.65 -5.20 4.38
N GLU A 64 0.09 -6.32 4.85
CA GLU A 64 0.49 -6.96 6.11
C GLU A 64 1.96 -7.41 6.06
N ALA A 65 2.37 -8.07 4.97
CA ALA A 65 3.75 -8.49 4.77
C ALA A 65 4.71 -7.28 4.66
N TRP A 66 4.28 -6.19 4.02
CA TRP A 66 5.03 -4.94 3.93
C TRP A 66 5.22 -4.28 5.30
N ALA A 67 4.15 -4.21 6.09
CA ALA A 67 4.18 -3.67 7.45
C ALA A 67 5.05 -4.51 8.39
N ALA A 68 4.94 -5.85 8.32
CA ALA A 68 5.76 -6.77 9.09
C ALA A 68 7.25 -6.58 8.79
N ARG A 69 7.60 -6.46 7.51
CA ARG A 69 8.98 -6.18 7.08
C ARG A 69 9.49 -4.83 7.62
N LYS A 70 8.68 -3.77 7.59
CA LYS A 70 9.05 -2.45 8.14
C LYS A 70 9.30 -2.49 9.65
N ARG A 71 8.55 -3.32 10.39
CA ARG A 71 8.67 -3.42 11.86
C ARG A 71 9.85 -4.27 12.33
N ALA A 72 10.35 -5.18 11.50
CA ALA A 72 11.42 -6.11 11.86
C ALA A 72 12.70 -5.86 11.04
N PRO A 73 13.48 -4.79 11.29
CA PRO A 73 14.69 -4.55 10.52
C PRO A 73 15.77 -5.59 10.83
N HIS A 74 16.26 -6.27 9.78
CA HIS A 74 17.46 -7.14 9.80
C HIS A 74 17.42 -8.37 10.72
N THR A 75 16.24 -8.86 11.08
CA THR A 75 16.08 -10.11 11.86
C THR A 75 15.70 -11.30 10.97
N LEU A 76 15.60 -12.50 11.54
CA LEU A 76 14.98 -13.64 10.85
C LEU A 76 13.55 -13.35 10.41
N ASP A 77 12.82 -12.57 11.20
CA ASP A 77 11.45 -12.18 10.87
C ASP A 77 11.41 -11.22 9.68
N TRP A 78 12.46 -10.39 9.50
CA TRP A 78 12.65 -9.64 8.26
C TRP A 78 12.70 -10.55 7.04
N LEU A 79 13.53 -11.61 7.09
CA LEU A 79 13.70 -12.54 5.97
C LEU A 79 12.42 -13.32 5.67
N ARG A 80 11.64 -13.66 6.71
CA ARG A 80 10.34 -14.32 6.56
C ARG A 80 9.32 -13.39 5.91
N ALA A 81 9.19 -12.16 6.42
CA ALA A 81 8.30 -11.15 5.87
C ALA A 81 8.68 -10.79 4.42
N GLU A 82 9.97 -10.67 4.11
CA GLU A 82 10.47 -10.39 2.77
C GLU A 82 10.16 -11.53 1.79
N ARG A 83 10.31 -12.78 2.23
CA ARG A 83 9.91 -13.94 1.43
C ARG A 83 8.41 -13.91 1.13
N GLN A 84 7.57 -13.74 2.15
CA GLN A 84 6.11 -13.70 1.99
C GLN A 84 5.71 -12.58 1.03
N ARG A 85 6.27 -11.37 1.21
CA ARG A 85 6.08 -10.24 0.31
C ARG A 85 6.40 -10.59 -1.14
N MET A 86 7.58 -11.16 -1.39
CA MET A 86 7.99 -11.51 -2.76
C MET A 86 7.10 -12.60 -3.39
N GLU A 87 6.59 -13.56 -2.61
CA GLU A 87 5.65 -14.58 -3.08
C GLU A 87 4.31 -13.96 -3.48
N LEU A 88 3.80 -13.01 -2.69
CA LEU A 88 2.59 -12.25 -2.98
C LEU A 88 2.77 -11.36 -4.23
N GLU A 89 3.89 -10.65 -4.34
CA GLU A 89 4.19 -9.82 -5.50
C GLU A 89 4.24 -10.63 -6.79
N LEU A 90 4.79 -11.85 -6.79
CA LEU A 90 4.76 -12.71 -7.98
C LEU A 90 3.34 -13.04 -8.43
N ARG A 91 2.41 -13.24 -7.49
CA ARG A 91 1.00 -13.51 -7.81
C ARG A 91 0.29 -12.24 -8.29
N LEU A 92 0.49 -11.10 -7.60
CA LEU A 92 -0.05 -9.81 -7.99
C LEU A 92 0.38 -9.41 -9.41
N ILE A 93 1.67 -9.56 -9.72
CA ILE A 93 2.23 -9.23 -11.04
C ILE A 93 1.81 -10.26 -12.10
N GLY A 94 1.92 -11.55 -11.77
CA GLY A 94 1.76 -12.63 -12.75
C GLY A 94 0.32 -12.96 -13.09
N VAL A 95 -0.58 -12.94 -12.11
CA VAL A 95 -2.00 -13.30 -12.29
C VAL A 95 -2.84 -12.08 -12.59
N PHE A 96 -2.63 -11.00 -11.83
CA PHE A 96 -3.47 -9.80 -11.89
C PHE A 96 -2.85 -8.66 -12.68
N GLY A 97 -1.60 -8.80 -13.13
CA GLY A 97 -0.91 -7.77 -13.89
C GLY A 97 -0.67 -6.48 -13.10
N LEU A 98 -0.76 -6.52 -11.78
CA LEU A 98 -0.61 -5.38 -10.90
C LEU A 98 0.86 -5.01 -10.75
N THR A 99 1.10 -3.73 -10.48
CA THR A 99 2.45 -3.19 -10.33
C THR A 99 2.69 -2.82 -8.87
N PRO A 100 3.34 -3.67 -8.06
CA PRO A 100 3.59 -3.34 -6.65
C PRO A 100 4.58 -2.18 -6.48
N SER A 101 4.37 -1.37 -5.44
CA SER A 101 5.29 -0.32 -5.00
C SER A 101 6.72 -0.86 -4.85
N PRO A 102 7.78 -0.12 -5.20
CA PRO A 102 7.90 1.34 -5.37
C PRO A 102 7.75 1.85 -6.81
N ALA A 103 6.95 1.19 -7.65
CA ALA A 103 6.74 1.67 -9.01
C ALA A 103 5.81 2.89 -9.07
N ASP A 104 6.28 4.00 -9.65
CA ASP A 104 5.47 5.21 -9.84
C ASP A 104 4.51 5.12 -11.05
N ALA A 105 4.67 4.10 -11.88
CA ALA A 105 3.89 3.91 -13.09
C ALA A 105 3.71 2.41 -13.42
N PRO A 106 2.62 2.06 -14.13
CA PRO A 106 2.38 0.70 -14.61
C PRO A 106 3.58 0.15 -15.39
N TRP A 107 3.97 -1.10 -15.12
CA TRP A 107 5.01 -1.73 -15.92
C TRP A 107 4.47 -2.20 -17.27
N GLY A 108 5.17 -1.82 -18.34
CA GLY A 108 5.04 -2.49 -19.64
C GLY A 108 5.49 -3.95 -19.57
N GLU A 109 5.05 -4.77 -20.52
CA GLU A 109 5.20 -6.23 -20.54
C GLU A 109 6.66 -6.69 -20.36
N ARG A 110 7.60 -6.12 -21.14
CA ARG A 110 9.04 -6.44 -21.01
C ARG A 110 9.65 -6.08 -19.66
N ARG A 111 9.11 -5.05 -18.98
CA ARG A 111 9.58 -4.70 -17.62
C ARG A 111 8.99 -5.70 -16.63
N ARG A 112 7.70 -6.02 -16.78
CA ARG A 112 7.00 -7.01 -15.96
C ARG A 112 7.67 -8.38 -15.97
N GLU A 113 8.03 -8.90 -17.14
CA GLU A 113 8.73 -10.19 -17.28
C GLU A 113 10.08 -10.20 -16.56
N ARG A 114 10.89 -9.16 -16.77
CA ARG A 114 12.20 -9.02 -16.10
C ARG A 114 12.05 -9.00 -14.58
N GLU A 115 11.01 -8.35 -14.11
CA GLU A 115 10.73 -8.10 -12.71
C GLU A 115 10.16 -9.35 -12.01
N LEU A 116 9.38 -10.15 -12.73
CA LEU A 116 9.00 -11.53 -12.35
C LEU A 116 10.23 -12.43 -12.24
N ASP A 117 11.12 -12.41 -13.24
CA ASP A 117 12.32 -13.26 -13.24
C ASP A 117 13.33 -12.85 -12.17
N TRP A 118 13.45 -11.56 -11.91
CA TRP A 118 14.25 -11.05 -10.80
C TRP A 118 13.69 -11.53 -9.45
N ARG A 119 12.39 -11.38 -9.21
CA ARG A 119 11.72 -11.86 -7.97
C ARG A 119 11.84 -13.37 -7.80
N ARG A 120 11.63 -14.17 -8.85
CA ARG A 120 11.81 -15.63 -8.81
C ARG A 120 13.24 -16.02 -8.43
N ARG A 121 14.25 -15.28 -8.90
CA ARG A 121 15.66 -15.50 -8.53
C ARG A 121 15.92 -15.08 -7.09
N ALA A 122 15.38 -13.94 -6.66
CA ALA A 122 15.50 -13.47 -5.28
C ALA A 122 14.86 -14.44 -4.28
N LEU A 123 13.65 -14.94 -4.56
CA LEU A 123 12.98 -15.96 -3.75
C LEU A 123 13.77 -17.26 -3.65
N ARG A 124 14.35 -17.71 -4.77
CA ARG A 124 15.24 -18.88 -4.74
C ARG A 124 16.41 -18.67 -3.79
N ARG A 125 17.06 -17.49 -3.82
CA ARG A 125 18.15 -17.17 -2.88
C ARG A 125 17.65 -17.14 -1.42
N LEU A 126 16.52 -16.50 -1.15
CA LEU A 126 15.90 -16.42 0.17
C LEU A 126 15.58 -17.81 0.76
N ARG A 127 15.11 -18.75 -0.08
CA ARG A 127 14.85 -20.14 0.34
C ARG A 127 16.10 -20.84 0.86
N TRP A 128 17.27 -20.52 0.33
CA TRP A 128 18.54 -21.08 0.80
C TRP A 128 19.12 -20.29 1.99
N GLN A 129 18.89 -18.98 2.07
CA GLN A 129 19.40 -18.14 3.14
C GLN A 129 18.68 -18.35 4.48
N LEU A 130 17.37 -18.56 4.47
CA LEU A 130 16.55 -18.76 5.67
C LEU A 130 17.04 -19.91 6.58
N PRO A 131 17.29 -21.14 6.09
CA PRO A 131 17.78 -22.22 6.95
C PRO A 131 19.18 -21.90 7.52
N LEU A 132 20.08 -21.35 6.69
CA LEU A 132 21.43 -20.97 7.12
C LEU A 132 21.41 -19.91 8.24
N THR A 133 20.63 -18.85 8.05
CA THR A 133 20.48 -17.79 9.06
C THR A 133 19.78 -18.29 10.32
N SER A 134 18.83 -19.22 10.19
CA SER A 134 18.16 -19.82 11.36
C SER A 134 19.13 -20.63 12.21
N VAL A 135 19.97 -21.47 11.57
CA VAL A 135 21.00 -22.25 12.28
C VAL A 135 22.00 -21.31 12.96
N LEU A 136 22.48 -20.29 12.26
CA LEU A 136 23.42 -19.32 12.82
C LEU A 136 22.82 -18.55 14.02
N HIS A 137 21.55 -18.16 13.92
CA HIS A 137 20.84 -17.50 15.01
C HIS A 137 20.75 -18.39 16.26
N TRP A 138 20.42 -19.68 16.09
CA TRP A 138 20.39 -20.64 17.20
C TRP A 138 21.77 -20.88 17.80
N MET A 139 22.83 -20.97 16.98
CA MET A 139 24.21 -21.08 17.48
C MET A 139 24.62 -19.86 18.29
N LEU A 140 24.31 -18.65 17.80
CA LEU A 140 24.58 -17.41 18.52
C LEU A 140 23.79 -17.32 19.83
N GLN A 141 22.50 -17.68 19.83
CA GLN A 141 21.72 -17.74 21.06
C GLN A 141 22.30 -18.75 22.07
N GLY A 142 22.68 -19.94 21.63
CA GLY A 142 23.32 -20.95 22.47
C GLY A 142 24.64 -20.46 23.08
N LEU A 143 25.47 -19.78 22.29
CA LEU A 143 26.71 -19.15 22.78
C LEU A 143 26.45 -18.02 23.78
N THR A 144 25.43 -17.19 23.54
CA THR A 144 25.07 -16.14 24.50
C THR A 144 24.57 -16.73 25.81
N LEU A 145 23.72 -17.76 25.79
CA LEU A 145 23.24 -18.42 27.01
C LEU A 145 24.37 -19.15 27.76
N GLY A 146 25.29 -19.79 27.04
CA GLY A 146 26.47 -20.44 27.62
C GLY A 146 27.43 -19.47 28.34
N ARG A 147 27.56 -18.22 27.87
CA ARG A 147 28.39 -17.20 28.55
C ARG A 147 27.79 -16.69 29.87
N TRP A 148 26.48 -16.77 30.07
CA TRP A 148 25.85 -16.35 31.33
C TRP A 148 25.80 -17.46 32.37
N GLY A 149 25.73 -18.73 31.94
CA GLY A 149 25.79 -19.88 32.85
C GLY A 149 27.17 -20.12 33.50
N GLN A 150 28.24 -19.56 32.93
CA GLN A 150 29.59 -19.62 33.51
C GLN A 150 29.94 -18.45 34.44
N ALA A 151 29.15 -17.37 34.44
CA ALA A 151 29.35 -16.22 35.33
C ALA A 151 28.70 -16.40 36.72
N SER A 152 28.06 -17.55 36.96
CA SER A 152 27.41 -17.91 38.22
C SER A 152 28.04 -19.12 38.92
N GLN A 153 29.29 -19.47 38.59
CA GLN A 153 30.14 -20.38 39.38
C GLN A 153 31.27 -19.61 40.07
#